data_AF-A0A0G4G8Q1-F1
#
_entry.id   AF-A0A0G4G8Q1-F1
#
_cell.length_a   1.000
_cell.length_b   1.000
_cell.length_c   1.000
_cell.angle_alpha   90.00
_cell.angle_beta   90.00
_cell.angle_gamma   90.00
#
_symmetry.space_group_name_H-M   'P 1'
#
loop_
_entity.id
_entity.type
_entity.pdbx_description
1 polymer ?
#
loop_
_entity_poly.entity_id
_entity_poly.type
_entity_poly.pdbx_seq_one_letter_code
_entity_poly.pdbx_strand_id
1 'polypeptide(L)'
;MGAKRGSFTLPGNHLSINGFLLGVGLLAWALISDGGWTRVATLLVLGLSAAYLLFRLVGLPSPRHLTRLWRFSNGDCLTVRKDHEMAVARKAPKYVTPAAFRQAVQDGKKWTIINGSVYDLAGLIEDGKHPGGDFLADFVGIDSSLTFYTAHVKQESVWRRLRVSWMGYLVPDVGEDTSDLMCSRDKAMHSLIDEFAAEDLFAYPLRFWLWDMSGPLLVLCSFLAAHWCIQGRVAPSSLNWPVYVASILAGSLGYLLVQYLCHDAGHQSVFVTKERARRFCKWFAVISGGVDWSEGAVVHDVHHAFPHVLGRDKSLDTTPLIYWHPAQLVDASLDTLSRARGFAAATAGCLWFCVILWLYCPLEVARSLVEAARRKGGALCFGTIVLRLLAPFGLMVHFGASVHYALWPMMVQEVGFVLLALCASLNHFAFDAITVQEFQAVTHQTAAPEHAIQMQGFVAHQAGITQNHNIVALEHGLHGLGGLGAGAEGKAPSGILMLALVGSYDAVLSFWTGHFNYHIEHHLMPYMPRRNLPKAAARCRALCGEQLYASASHAEGLAMFVNKLSRPF
;
A
#
# COMPACT_ATOMS: atom_id res chain seq x y z
N MET A 1 24.47 -35.71 14.21
CA MET A 1 23.72 -35.53 15.48
C MET A 1 24.24 -34.29 16.16
N GLY A 2 23.51 -33.19 16.10
CA GLY A 2 23.85 -31.92 16.76
C GLY A 2 22.54 -31.19 17.04
N ALA A 3 22.10 -31.24 18.30
CA ALA A 3 20.80 -30.77 18.73
C ALA A 3 20.69 -29.24 18.58
N LYS A 4 19.78 -28.77 17.72
CA LYS A 4 19.29 -27.39 17.76
C LYS A 4 18.48 -27.21 19.05
N ARG A 5 19.07 -26.55 20.05
CA ARG A 5 18.34 -25.96 21.17
C ARG A 5 17.43 -24.88 20.60
N GLY A 6 16.16 -25.21 20.37
CA GLY A 6 15.11 -24.22 20.13
C GLY A 6 14.90 -23.44 21.43
N SER A 7 15.43 -22.23 21.51
CA SER A 7 14.99 -21.26 22.50
C SER A 7 13.56 -20.87 22.15
N PHE A 8 12.59 -21.45 22.85
CA PHE A 8 11.20 -21.04 22.83
C PHE A 8 11.11 -19.70 23.58
N THR A 9 11.38 -18.59 22.89
CA THR A 9 11.05 -17.26 23.40
C THR A 9 9.58 -17.00 23.08
N LEU A 10 8.74 -17.08 24.11
CA LEU A 10 7.34 -16.64 24.05
C LEU A 10 7.32 -15.14 23.71
N PRO A 11 6.71 -14.73 22.59
CA PRO A 11 6.53 -13.31 22.31
C PRO A 11 5.39 -12.76 23.17
N GLY A 12 5.75 -11.91 24.14
CA GLY A 12 4.93 -10.78 24.60
C GLY A 12 3.75 -11.06 25.53
N ASN A 13 3.99 -10.91 26.83
CA ASN A 13 3.00 -10.93 27.93
C ASN A 13 1.88 -9.86 27.84
N HIS A 14 1.84 -9.02 26.81
CA HIS A 14 0.82 -7.97 26.65
C HIS A 14 -0.46 -8.45 25.94
N LEU A 15 -0.38 -9.48 25.09
CA LEU A 15 -1.55 -10.03 24.38
C LEU A 15 -2.45 -10.85 25.30
N SER A 16 -1.86 -11.55 26.26
CA SER A 16 -2.54 -12.40 27.23
C SER A 16 -3.43 -11.57 28.15
N ILE A 17 -2.93 -10.41 28.60
CA ILE A 17 -3.65 -9.50 29.51
C ILE A 17 -4.80 -8.81 28.77
N ASN A 18 -4.58 -8.29 27.56
CA ASN A 18 -5.65 -7.63 26.79
C ASN A 18 -6.72 -8.61 26.29
N GLY A 19 -6.32 -9.82 25.88
CA GLY A 19 -7.26 -10.89 25.51
C GLY A 19 -8.07 -11.41 26.69
N PHE A 20 -7.45 -11.53 27.86
CA PHE A 20 -8.12 -11.89 29.11
C PHE A 20 -9.11 -10.80 29.55
N LEU A 21 -8.72 -9.53 29.54
CA LEU A 21 -9.59 -8.41 29.92
C LEU A 21 -10.78 -8.23 28.94
N LEU A 22 -10.56 -8.41 27.63
CA LEU A 22 -11.63 -8.41 26.64
C LEU A 22 -12.58 -9.61 26.83
N GLY A 23 -12.04 -10.80 27.09
CA GLY A 23 -12.82 -12.01 27.36
C GLY A 23 -13.67 -11.88 28.63
N VAL A 24 -13.11 -11.33 29.72
CA VAL A 24 -13.83 -11.06 30.97
C VAL A 24 -14.92 -10.00 30.76
N GLY A 25 -14.64 -8.94 30.01
CA GLY A 25 -15.63 -7.90 29.69
C GLY A 25 -16.80 -8.41 28.84
N LEU A 26 -16.52 -9.24 27.83
CA LEU A 26 -17.54 -9.85 26.97
C LEU A 26 -18.35 -10.94 27.71
N LEU A 27 -17.73 -11.70 28.63
CA LEU A 27 -18.40 -12.70 29.47
C LEU A 27 -19.32 -12.05 30.51
N ALA A 28 -18.82 -11.01 31.20
CA ALA A 28 -19.63 -10.19 32.10
C ALA A 28 -20.82 -9.59 31.33
N TRP A 29 -20.59 -9.12 30.10
CA TRP A 29 -21.64 -8.58 29.24
C TRP A 29 -22.69 -9.63 28.81
N ALA A 30 -22.29 -10.85 28.42
CA ALA A 30 -23.22 -11.92 28.05
C ALA A 30 -24.21 -12.26 29.17
N LEU A 31 -23.72 -12.22 30.42
CA LEU A 31 -24.49 -12.53 31.63
C LEU A 31 -25.52 -11.44 31.99
N ILE A 32 -25.39 -10.22 31.46
CA ILE A 32 -26.25 -9.07 31.80
C ILE A 32 -27.20 -8.71 30.63
N SER A 33 -27.09 -9.37 29.47
CA SER A 33 -27.94 -9.05 28.30
C SER A 33 -29.28 -9.82 28.27
N ASP A 34 -30.40 -9.09 28.16
CA ASP A 34 -31.77 -9.65 28.20
C ASP A 34 -32.30 -10.19 26.86
N GLY A 35 -31.61 -9.96 25.74
CA GLY A 35 -32.06 -10.41 24.41
C GLY A 35 -31.39 -11.69 23.90
N GLY A 36 -32.17 -12.63 23.37
CA GLY A 36 -31.66 -13.89 22.78
C GLY A 36 -30.68 -13.67 21.62
N TRP A 37 -30.93 -12.68 20.75
CA TRP A 37 -30.02 -12.32 19.66
C TRP A 37 -28.71 -11.68 20.14
N THR A 38 -28.76 -10.86 21.20
CA THR A 38 -27.55 -10.29 21.82
C THR A 38 -26.69 -11.38 22.44
N ARG A 39 -27.26 -12.35 23.16
CA ARG A 39 -26.49 -13.48 23.70
C ARG A 39 -25.84 -14.31 22.60
N VAL A 40 -26.56 -14.59 21.51
CA VAL A 40 -26.01 -15.33 20.36
C VAL A 40 -24.87 -14.56 19.72
N ALA A 41 -25.03 -13.24 19.50
CA ALA A 41 -23.98 -12.40 18.93
C ALA A 41 -22.75 -12.31 19.86
N THR A 42 -22.95 -12.12 21.17
CA THR A 42 -21.85 -12.07 22.15
C THR A 42 -21.12 -13.39 22.25
N LEU A 43 -21.82 -14.53 22.25
CA LEU A 43 -21.21 -15.87 22.26
C LEU A 43 -20.45 -16.15 20.97
N LEU A 44 -20.93 -15.67 19.82
CA LEU A 44 -20.22 -15.75 18.54
C LEU A 44 -18.93 -14.92 18.56
N VAL A 45 -19.00 -13.68 19.05
CA VAL A 45 -17.81 -12.81 19.19
C VAL A 45 -16.82 -13.41 20.18
N LEU A 46 -17.27 -13.86 21.36
CA LEU A 46 -16.43 -14.55 22.35
C LEU A 46 -15.78 -15.81 21.77
N GLY A 47 -16.53 -16.64 21.06
CA GLY A 47 -16.03 -17.84 20.42
C GLY A 47 -14.98 -17.54 19.34
N LEU A 48 -15.23 -16.54 18.49
CA LEU A 48 -14.30 -16.10 17.46
C LEU A 48 -13.04 -15.46 18.05
N SER A 49 -13.17 -14.62 19.07
CA SER A 49 -12.05 -14.01 19.78
C SER A 49 -11.21 -15.03 20.55
N ALA A 50 -11.84 -15.98 21.23
CA ALA A 50 -11.16 -17.06 21.93
C ALA A 50 -10.44 -18.00 20.94
N ALA A 51 -11.08 -18.38 19.83
CA ALA A 51 -10.45 -19.17 18.78
C ALA A 51 -9.27 -18.45 18.13
N TYR A 52 -9.40 -17.13 17.90
CA TYR A 52 -8.31 -16.29 17.39
C TYR A 52 -7.13 -16.22 18.37
N LEU A 53 -7.40 -16.01 19.66
CA LEU A 53 -6.38 -16.01 20.73
C LEU A 53 -5.70 -17.38 20.86
N LEU A 54 -6.46 -18.48 20.86
CA LEU A 54 -5.92 -19.83 20.97
C LEU A 54 -5.01 -20.15 19.76
N PHE A 55 -5.44 -19.79 18.55
CA PHE A 55 -4.62 -19.98 17.35
C PHE A 55 -3.31 -19.17 17.40
N ARG A 56 -3.37 -17.94 17.93
CA ARG A 56 -2.20 -17.06 18.12
C ARG A 56 -1.22 -17.58 19.17
N LEU A 57 -1.72 -18.19 20.25
CA LEU A 57 -0.91 -18.71 21.35
C LEU A 57 -0.24 -20.03 21.02
N VAL A 58 -0.88 -20.92 20.24
CA VAL A 58 -0.38 -22.29 20.04
C VAL A 58 0.52 -22.40 18.79
N GLY A 59 0.57 -21.40 17.91
CA GLY A 59 1.49 -21.38 16.76
C GLY A 59 1.39 -22.64 15.87
N LEU A 60 0.22 -23.28 15.85
CA LEU A 60 0.07 -24.60 15.24
C LEU A 60 0.30 -24.54 13.72
N PRO A 61 1.08 -25.47 13.15
CA PRO A 61 1.11 -25.65 11.71
C PRO A 61 -0.29 -26.00 11.20
N SER A 62 -0.73 -25.28 10.16
CA SER A 62 -2.08 -25.34 9.60
C SER A 62 -2.52 -26.77 9.24
N PRO A 63 -3.66 -27.27 9.75
CA PRO A 63 -4.25 -28.52 9.29
C PRO A 63 -4.64 -28.40 7.81
N ARG A 64 -4.12 -29.29 6.98
CA ARG A 64 -4.31 -29.30 5.51
C ARG A 64 -5.77 -29.36 5.04
N HIS A 65 -6.76 -29.54 5.93
CA HIS A 65 -8.19 -29.61 5.58
C HIS A 65 -8.96 -28.28 5.74
N LEU A 66 -8.48 -27.32 6.55
CA LEU A 66 -9.00 -25.94 6.58
C LEU A 66 -8.53 -25.12 5.36
N THR A 67 -7.73 -25.73 4.48
CA THR A 67 -7.01 -25.09 3.37
C THR A 67 -7.84 -24.81 2.11
N ARG A 68 -9.12 -25.15 2.05
CA ARG A 68 -9.93 -24.80 0.86
C ARG A 68 -10.04 -23.29 0.67
N LEU A 69 -10.17 -22.52 1.77
CA LEU A 69 -10.06 -21.05 1.74
C LEU A 69 -8.61 -20.58 1.48
N TRP A 70 -7.62 -21.39 1.84
CA TRP A 70 -6.19 -21.08 1.71
C TRP A 70 -5.61 -21.33 0.31
N ARG A 71 -6.25 -22.17 -0.52
CA ARG A 71 -5.95 -22.28 -1.97
C ARG A 71 -6.10 -20.94 -2.72
N PHE A 72 -6.70 -19.93 -2.09
CA PHE A 72 -6.90 -18.61 -2.65
C PHE A 72 -5.85 -17.58 -2.19
N SER A 73 -5.10 -17.82 -1.10
CA SER A 73 -4.05 -16.89 -0.66
C SER A 73 -2.78 -17.07 -1.48
N ASN A 74 -2.00 -15.99 -1.62
CA ASN A 74 -0.74 -16.01 -2.33
C ASN A 74 0.30 -16.83 -1.53
N GLY A 75 0.51 -18.09 -1.91
CA GLY A 75 1.64 -18.90 -1.43
C GLY A 75 2.89 -18.77 -2.31
N ASP A 76 2.87 -17.82 -3.26
CA ASP A 76 3.76 -17.82 -4.40
C ASP A 76 4.93 -16.82 -4.26
N CYS A 77 6.13 -17.35 -4.50
CA CYS A 77 7.41 -16.67 -4.64
C CYS A 77 7.68 -16.30 -6.11
N LEU A 78 6.81 -15.45 -6.68
CA LEU A 78 6.93 -14.90 -8.05
C LEU A 78 6.88 -15.94 -9.19
N THR A 79 6.15 -17.06 -9.06
CA THR A 79 6.08 -18.13 -10.08
C THR A 79 5.61 -17.68 -11.47
N VAL A 80 4.81 -16.62 -11.56
CA VAL A 80 4.33 -16.09 -12.86
C VAL A 80 5.49 -15.71 -13.79
N ARG A 81 6.64 -15.27 -13.24
CA ARG A 81 7.88 -15.01 -13.99
C ARG A 81 8.41 -16.31 -14.63
N LYS A 82 8.50 -17.39 -13.84
CA LYS A 82 9.03 -18.68 -14.28
C LYS A 82 8.18 -19.29 -15.40
N ASP A 83 6.85 -19.19 -15.30
CA ASP A 83 5.95 -19.69 -16.33
C ASP A 83 6.09 -18.93 -17.68
N HIS A 84 6.36 -17.63 -17.62
CA HIS A 84 6.65 -16.84 -18.83
C HIS A 84 7.99 -17.21 -19.45
N GLU A 85 9.05 -17.27 -18.65
CA GLU A 85 10.39 -17.69 -19.09
C GLU A 85 10.34 -19.07 -19.76
N MET A 86 9.62 -20.03 -19.15
CA MET A 86 9.40 -21.37 -19.72
C MET A 86 8.66 -21.33 -21.05
N ALA A 87 7.70 -20.41 -21.23
CA ALA A 87 6.95 -20.29 -22.48
C ALA A 87 7.76 -19.63 -23.60
N VAL A 88 8.60 -18.63 -23.28
CA VAL A 88 9.53 -18.01 -24.23
C VAL A 88 10.62 -19.00 -24.64
N ALA A 89 11.13 -19.82 -23.71
CA ALA A 89 12.13 -20.84 -23.97
C ALA A 89 11.69 -21.93 -24.97
N ARG A 90 10.37 -22.07 -25.24
CA ARG A 90 9.84 -22.97 -26.28
C ARG A 90 9.96 -22.39 -27.69
N LYS A 91 10.19 -21.09 -27.83
CA LYS A 91 10.43 -20.46 -29.14
C LYS A 91 11.86 -20.75 -29.58
N ALA A 92 12.12 -20.62 -30.89
CA ALA A 92 13.48 -20.64 -31.40
C ALA A 92 14.31 -19.54 -30.69
N PRO A 93 15.45 -19.89 -30.07
CA PRO A 93 16.24 -18.93 -29.32
C PRO A 93 16.74 -17.83 -30.25
N LYS A 94 16.58 -16.59 -29.79
CA LYS A 94 17.09 -15.39 -30.43
C LYS A 94 17.92 -14.64 -29.40
N TYR A 95 19.01 -14.05 -29.85
CA TYR A 95 19.93 -13.31 -29.00
C TYR A 95 20.15 -11.93 -29.58
N VAL A 96 20.25 -10.95 -28.70
CA VAL A 96 20.52 -9.55 -29.03
C VAL A 96 21.69 -9.13 -28.16
N THR A 97 22.77 -8.66 -28.78
CA THR A 97 23.88 -8.05 -28.02
C THR A 97 23.48 -6.64 -27.58
N PRO A 98 23.99 -6.13 -26.44
CA PRO A 98 23.80 -4.73 -26.05
C PRO A 98 24.16 -3.75 -27.17
N ALA A 99 25.25 -3.96 -27.91
CA ALA A 99 25.57 -3.16 -29.10
C ALA A 99 24.43 -3.15 -30.15
N ALA A 100 23.87 -4.32 -30.50
CA ALA A 100 22.76 -4.41 -31.45
C ALA A 100 21.47 -3.78 -30.92
N PHE A 101 21.21 -3.91 -29.62
CA PHE A 101 20.09 -3.24 -28.95
C PHE A 101 20.19 -1.72 -29.06
N ARG A 102 21.38 -1.15 -28.76
CA ARG A 102 21.64 0.30 -28.88
C ARG A 102 21.43 0.78 -30.31
N GLN A 103 21.98 0.06 -31.28
CA GLN A 103 21.85 0.42 -32.69
C GLN A 103 20.38 0.41 -33.10
N ALA A 104 19.61 -0.61 -32.71
CA ALA A 104 18.19 -0.66 -33.02
C ALA A 104 17.41 0.53 -32.44
N VAL A 105 17.72 0.94 -31.20
CA VAL A 105 17.10 2.10 -30.55
C VAL A 105 17.50 3.40 -31.25
N GLN A 106 18.77 3.54 -31.65
CA GLN A 106 19.25 4.67 -32.46
C GLN A 106 18.56 4.73 -33.84
N ASP A 107 18.28 3.58 -34.44
CA ASP A 107 17.51 3.45 -35.69
C ASP A 107 16.00 3.70 -35.50
N GLY A 108 15.58 4.13 -34.30
CA GLY A 108 14.21 4.52 -33.99
C GLY A 108 13.31 3.38 -33.51
N LYS A 109 13.83 2.17 -33.31
CA LYS A 109 13.05 1.07 -32.73
C LYS A 109 12.69 1.38 -31.27
N LYS A 110 11.47 0.99 -30.88
CA LYS A 110 10.95 1.23 -29.52
C LYS A 110 11.21 0.04 -28.62
N TRP A 111 12.48 -0.31 -28.43
CA TRP A 111 12.85 -1.50 -27.66
C TRP A 111 13.13 -1.17 -26.19
N THR A 112 12.78 -2.09 -25.30
CA THR A 112 13.13 -2.06 -23.88
C THR A 112 13.60 -3.43 -23.42
N ILE A 113 14.26 -3.50 -22.26
CA ILE A 113 14.67 -4.76 -21.65
C ILE A 113 13.79 -5.02 -20.42
N ILE A 114 13.26 -6.25 -20.33
CA ILE A 114 12.56 -6.75 -19.16
C ILE A 114 13.14 -8.13 -18.85
N ASN A 115 13.75 -8.25 -17.68
CA ASN A 115 14.33 -9.46 -17.11
C ASN A 115 15.31 -10.14 -18.09
N GLY A 116 16.28 -9.38 -18.58
CA GLY A 116 17.29 -9.87 -19.53
C GLY A 116 16.74 -10.26 -20.91
N SER A 117 15.50 -9.88 -21.26
CA SER A 117 14.90 -10.11 -22.57
C SER A 117 14.52 -8.79 -23.23
N VAL A 118 14.72 -8.69 -24.55
CA VAL A 118 14.39 -7.51 -25.34
C VAL A 118 12.96 -7.61 -25.88
N TYR A 119 12.19 -6.53 -25.74
CA TYR A 119 10.81 -6.43 -26.21
C TYR A 119 10.59 -5.18 -27.07
N ASP A 120 9.80 -5.32 -28.13
CA ASP A 120 9.36 -4.21 -28.98
C ASP A 120 8.03 -3.60 -28.50
N LEU A 121 8.08 -2.32 -28.11
CA LEU A 121 6.95 -1.57 -27.59
C LEU A 121 6.15 -0.83 -28.66
N ALA A 122 6.55 -0.86 -29.94
CA ALA A 122 5.92 -0.04 -30.98
C ALA A 122 4.38 -0.21 -31.05
N GLY A 123 3.89 -1.44 -30.93
CA GLY A 123 2.44 -1.73 -30.93
C GLY A 123 1.72 -1.49 -29.60
N LEU A 124 2.43 -1.02 -28.57
CA LEU A 124 1.91 -0.79 -27.22
C LEU A 124 1.89 0.69 -26.81
N ILE A 125 2.73 1.53 -27.44
CA ILE A 125 2.85 2.96 -27.11
C ILE A 125 1.66 3.78 -27.63
N GLU A 126 0.96 3.36 -28.69
CA GLU A 126 -0.18 4.12 -29.21
C GLU A 126 -1.27 4.41 -28.16
N ASP A 127 -1.88 5.59 -28.26
CA ASP A 127 -2.92 6.07 -27.35
C ASP A 127 -4.02 5.02 -27.12
N GLY A 128 -4.30 4.76 -25.85
CA GLY A 128 -5.34 3.81 -25.42
C GLY A 128 -4.99 2.33 -25.56
N LYS A 129 -3.80 1.96 -26.06
CA LYS A 129 -3.38 0.54 -26.13
C LYS A 129 -2.89 0.00 -24.79
N HIS A 130 -2.24 0.83 -23.98
CA HIS A 130 -1.83 0.48 -22.63
C HIS A 130 -2.83 1.06 -21.60
N PRO A 131 -3.45 0.22 -20.74
CA PRO A 131 -4.42 0.70 -19.75
C PRO A 131 -3.85 1.71 -18.74
N GLY A 132 -2.53 1.73 -18.54
CA GLY A 132 -1.86 2.70 -17.66
C GLY A 132 -1.74 4.11 -18.25
N GLY A 133 -1.92 4.28 -19.57
CA GLY A 133 -1.68 5.52 -20.29
C GLY A 133 -0.45 5.47 -21.19
N ASP A 134 -0.14 6.60 -21.84
CA ASP A 134 0.95 6.74 -22.81
C ASP A 134 2.27 7.12 -22.15
N PHE A 135 2.86 6.20 -21.39
CA PHE A 135 4.16 6.40 -20.73
C PHE A 135 5.23 5.39 -21.14
N LEU A 136 4.86 4.37 -21.93
CA LEU A 136 5.78 3.29 -22.28
C LEU A 136 7.00 3.79 -23.09
N ALA A 137 6.85 4.92 -23.77
CA ALA A 137 7.95 5.60 -24.46
C ALA A 137 9.09 6.01 -23.51
N ASP A 138 8.80 6.26 -22.23
CA ASP A 138 9.81 6.64 -21.23
C ASP A 138 10.78 5.50 -20.89
N PHE A 139 10.47 4.26 -21.29
CA PHE A 139 11.29 3.07 -21.02
C PHE A 139 12.07 2.54 -22.23
N VAL A 140 12.01 3.26 -23.35
CA VAL A 140 12.73 2.88 -24.58
C VAL A 140 14.22 3.07 -24.36
N GLY A 141 15.03 2.05 -24.71
CA GLY A 141 16.49 2.12 -24.62
C GLY A 141 17.10 1.77 -23.27
N ILE A 142 16.29 1.46 -22.26
CA ILE A 142 16.76 1.09 -20.92
C ILE A 142 16.23 -0.28 -20.48
N ASP A 143 16.81 -0.80 -19.40
CA ASP A 143 16.23 -1.90 -18.65
C ASP A 143 15.14 -1.38 -17.72
N SER A 144 13.89 -1.72 -18.04
CA SER A 144 12.70 -1.30 -17.29
C SER A 144 12.17 -2.38 -16.36
N SER A 145 13.00 -3.39 -16.06
CA SER A 145 12.57 -4.56 -15.30
C SER A 145 12.00 -4.24 -13.92
N LEU A 146 12.64 -3.35 -13.15
CA LEU A 146 12.18 -3.00 -11.81
C LEU A 146 10.84 -2.27 -11.84
N THR A 147 10.67 -1.30 -12.76
CA THR A 147 9.39 -0.62 -12.95
C THR A 147 8.31 -1.56 -13.49
N PHE A 148 8.67 -2.47 -14.38
CA PHE A 148 7.76 -3.52 -14.83
C PHE A 148 7.36 -4.43 -13.67
N TYR A 149 8.30 -4.74 -12.77
CA TYR A 149 7.99 -5.54 -11.60
C TYR A 149 7.03 -4.83 -10.67
N THR A 150 7.19 -3.53 -10.42
CA THR A 150 6.29 -2.75 -9.53
C THR A 150 4.85 -2.69 -10.03
N ALA A 151 4.59 -2.78 -11.34
CA ALA A 151 3.24 -2.68 -11.89
C ALA A 151 2.65 -3.99 -12.47
N HIS A 152 3.47 -4.96 -12.90
CA HIS A 152 3.00 -6.07 -13.74
C HIS A 152 3.51 -7.48 -13.39
N VAL A 153 4.33 -7.66 -12.35
CA VAL A 153 5.03 -8.95 -12.11
C VAL A 153 4.12 -10.19 -12.07
N LYS A 154 2.92 -10.07 -11.49
CA LYS A 154 1.94 -11.18 -11.35
C LYS A 154 0.79 -11.13 -12.38
N GLN A 155 0.96 -10.46 -13.52
CA GLN A 155 -0.11 -10.29 -14.52
C GLN A 155 0.06 -11.22 -15.73
N GLU A 156 -0.55 -12.42 -15.66
CA GLU A 156 -0.44 -13.44 -16.72
C GLU A 156 -0.86 -12.92 -18.11
N SER A 157 -1.91 -12.08 -18.18
CA SER A 157 -2.36 -11.49 -19.44
C SER A 157 -1.32 -10.55 -20.07
N VAL A 158 -0.56 -9.83 -19.24
CA VAL A 158 0.52 -8.94 -19.71
C VAL A 158 1.68 -9.77 -20.23
N TRP A 159 2.11 -10.78 -19.47
CA TRP A 159 3.15 -11.73 -19.92
C TRP A 159 2.77 -12.41 -21.24
N ARG A 160 1.51 -12.84 -21.39
CA ARG A 160 1.02 -13.43 -22.65
C ARG A 160 1.11 -12.45 -23.82
N ARG A 161 0.83 -11.16 -23.61
CA ARG A 161 0.96 -10.11 -24.64
C ARG A 161 2.43 -9.84 -24.97
N LEU A 162 3.30 -9.79 -23.97
CA LEU A 162 4.76 -9.62 -24.16
C LEU A 162 5.40 -10.74 -24.99
N ARG A 163 4.82 -11.94 -25.01
CA ARG A 163 5.31 -13.02 -25.89
C ARG A 163 5.31 -12.60 -27.36
N VAL A 164 4.39 -11.74 -27.78
CA VAL A 164 4.30 -11.31 -29.19
C VAL A 164 5.40 -10.31 -29.54
N SER A 165 5.74 -9.41 -28.61
CA SER A 165 6.76 -8.39 -28.78
C SER A 165 8.19 -8.86 -28.47
N TRP A 166 8.39 -10.11 -28.08
CA TRP A 166 9.70 -10.64 -27.71
C TRP A 166 10.65 -10.73 -28.91
N MET A 167 11.82 -10.09 -28.79
CA MET A 167 12.83 -10.00 -29.85
C MET A 167 14.01 -10.94 -29.63
N GLY A 168 14.35 -11.26 -28.38
CA GLY A 168 15.45 -12.14 -28.03
C GLY A 168 15.89 -11.97 -26.58
N TYR A 169 16.81 -12.83 -26.14
CA TYR A 169 17.53 -12.65 -24.89
C TYR A 169 18.65 -11.61 -25.09
N LEU A 170 18.78 -10.69 -24.14
CA LEU A 170 19.93 -9.79 -24.09
C LEU A 170 21.11 -10.59 -23.55
N VAL A 171 22.13 -10.80 -24.38
CA VAL A 171 23.35 -11.53 -23.98
C VAL A 171 24.53 -10.61 -24.21
N PRO A 172 25.14 -10.07 -23.14
CA PRO A 172 26.34 -9.27 -23.27
C PRO A 172 27.54 -10.15 -23.65
N ASP A 173 28.41 -9.62 -24.50
CA ASP A 173 29.72 -10.23 -24.75
C ASP A 173 30.59 -10.13 -23.49
N VAL A 174 31.61 -10.99 -23.39
CA VAL A 174 32.50 -11.01 -22.22
C VAL A 174 33.18 -9.65 -22.06
N GLY A 175 32.89 -8.98 -20.94
CA GLY A 175 33.44 -7.66 -20.63
C GLY A 175 32.69 -6.48 -21.25
N GLU A 176 31.56 -6.70 -21.94
CA GLU A 176 30.72 -5.63 -22.47
C GLU A 176 30.04 -4.85 -21.32
N ASP A 177 30.15 -3.52 -21.37
CA ASP A 177 29.53 -2.66 -20.37
C ASP A 177 28.02 -2.52 -20.62
N THR A 178 27.26 -2.71 -19.54
CA THR A 178 25.80 -2.61 -19.49
C THR A 178 25.35 -1.70 -18.35
N SER A 179 26.26 -0.90 -17.80
CA SER A 179 26.01 0.04 -16.70
C SER A 179 24.97 1.10 -17.06
N ASP A 180 25.01 1.59 -18.30
CA ASP A 180 24.08 2.55 -18.86
C ASP A 180 22.65 1.99 -19.06
N LEU A 181 22.52 0.69 -19.32
CA LEU A 181 21.22 0.01 -19.47
C LEU A 181 20.54 -0.16 -18.12
N MET A 182 21.32 -0.49 -17.09
CA MET A 182 20.86 -0.61 -15.71
C MET A 182 22.02 -0.37 -14.74
N CYS A 183 21.83 0.57 -13.81
CA CYS A 183 22.86 0.93 -12.86
C CYS A 183 23.15 -0.23 -11.88
N SER A 184 24.30 -0.18 -11.20
CA SER A 184 24.72 -1.21 -10.25
C SER A 184 23.73 -1.41 -9.10
N ARG A 185 23.11 -0.32 -8.63
CA ARG A 185 22.10 -0.34 -7.57
C ARG A 185 20.84 -1.10 -8.01
N ASP A 186 20.36 -0.86 -9.22
CA ASP A 186 19.18 -1.55 -9.75
C ASP A 186 19.47 -3.04 -10.03
N LYS A 187 20.69 -3.37 -10.49
CA LYS A 187 21.18 -4.77 -10.59
C LYS A 187 21.19 -5.49 -9.24
N ALA A 188 21.62 -4.81 -8.18
CA ALA A 188 21.59 -5.37 -6.83
C ALA A 188 20.15 -5.55 -6.32
N MET A 189 19.24 -4.64 -6.64
CA MET A 189 17.82 -4.78 -6.30
C MET A 189 17.20 -6.03 -6.94
N HIS A 190 17.52 -6.31 -8.20
CA HIS A 190 17.11 -7.54 -8.87
C HIS A 190 17.49 -8.80 -8.10
N SER A 191 18.74 -8.87 -7.63
CA SER A 191 19.23 -10.00 -6.86
C SER A 191 18.51 -10.11 -5.51
N LEU A 192 18.28 -8.98 -4.84
CA LEU A 192 17.53 -8.95 -3.57
C LEU A 192 16.09 -9.44 -3.72
N ILE A 193 15.40 -9.11 -4.81
CA ILE A 193 14.05 -9.62 -5.08
C ILE A 193 14.06 -11.16 -5.15
N ASP A 194 15.07 -11.75 -5.80
CA ASP A 194 15.21 -13.21 -5.89
C ASP A 194 15.53 -13.84 -4.53
N GLU A 195 16.36 -13.20 -3.70
CA GLU A 195 16.63 -13.63 -2.33
C GLU A 195 15.37 -13.58 -1.45
N PHE A 196 14.63 -12.47 -1.49
CA PHE A 196 13.38 -12.31 -0.75
C PHE A 196 12.32 -13.33 -1.18
N ALA A 197 12.30 -13.68 -2.47
CA ALA A 197 11.44 -14.74 -2.98
C ALA A 197 11.88 -16.11 -2.45
N ALA A 198 13.18 -16.40 -2.38
CA ALA A 198 13.70 -17.64 -1.79
C ALA A 198 13.40 -17.77 -0.28
N GLU A 199 13.20 -16.65 0.42
CA GLU A 199 12.83 -16.56 1.84
C GLU A 199 11.31 -16.54 2.10
N ASP A 200 10.48 -16.74 1.06
CA ASP A 200 9.02 -16.66 1.12
C ASP A 200 8.48 -15.31 1.61
N LEU A 201 9.22 -14.20 1.43
CA LEU A 201 8.76 -12.88 1.89
C LEU A 201 7.62 -12.29 1.06
N PHE A 202 7.38 -12.78 -0.15
CA PHE A 202 6.20 -12.41 -0.96
C PHE A 202 4.96 -13.26 -0.66
N ALA A 203 5.10 -14.28 0.19
CA ALA A 203 3.98 -15.13 0.57
C ALA A 203 3.06 -14.44 1.59
N TYR A 204 1.76 -14.64 1.43
CA TYR A 204 0.70 -14.16 2.31
C TYR A 204 0.08 -15.34 3.08
N PRO A 205 0.67 -15.73 4.22
CA PRO A 205 0.23 -16.86 5.02
C PRO A 205 -1.08 -16.58 5.78
N LEU A 206 -1.76 -17.65 6.23
CA LEU A 206 -3.02 -17.56 6.97
C LEU A 206 -2.95 -16.65 8.21
N ARG A 207 -1.80 -16.59 8.89
CA ARG A 207 -1.62 -15.69 10.04
C ARG A 207 -1.80 -14.21 9.68
N PHE A 208 -1.45 -13.80 8.47
CA PHE A 208 -1.65 -12.42 8.00
C PHE A 208 -3.13 -12.16 7.73
N TRP A 209 -3.80 -13.13 7.09
CA TRP A 209 -5.26 -13.12 6.91
C TRP A 209 -6.00 -12.94 8.23
N LEU A 210 -5.71 -13.79 9.21
CA LEU A 210 -6.36 -13.73 10.52
C LEU A 210 -6.09 -12.41 11.23
N TRP A 211 -4.88 -11.85 11.10
CA TRP A 211 -4.63 -10.53 11.62
C TRP A 211 -5.49 -9.49 10.90
N ASP A 212 -5.50 -9.46 9.57
CA ASP A 212 -6.22 -8.43 8.83
C ASP A 212 -7.75 -8.49 9.02
N MET A 213 -8.27 -9.62 9.52
CA MET A 213 -9.66 -9.72 10.01
C MET A 213 -9.95 -8.90 11.28
N SER A 214 -8.93 -8.36 11.96
CA SER A 214 -9.13 -7.45 13.09
C SER A 214 -9.87 -6.17 12.69
N GLY A 215 -9.66 -5.68 11.46
CA GLY A 215 -10.36 -4.51 10.93
C GLY A 215 -11.88 -4.72 10.85
N PRO A 216 -12.37 -5.71 10.09
CA PRO A 216 -13.79 -6.04 10.01
C PRO A 216 -14.43 -6.34 11.37
N LEU A 217 -13.73 -7.07 12.25
CA LEU A 217 -14.21 -7.35 13.61
C LEU A 217 -14.36 -6.07 14.43
N LEU A 218 -13.38 -5.15 14.35
CA LEU A 218 -13.44 -3.88 15.06
C LEU A 218 -14.58 -2.99 14.55
N VAL A 219 -14.83 -2.95 13.23
CA VAL A 219 -15.98 -2.24 12.66
C VAL A 219 -17.30 -2.81 13.21
N LEU A 220 -17.43 -4.14 13.23
CA LEU A 220 -18.64 -4.81 13.74
C LEU A 220 -18.87 -4.52 15.23
N CYS A 221 -17.85 -4.71 16.08
CA CYS A 221 -17.95 -4.43 17.50
C CYS A 221 -18.30 -2.95 17.76
N SER A 222 -17.71 -2.04 17.00
CA SER A 222 -17.98 -0.60 17.11
C SER A 222 -19.41 -0.26 16.69
N PHE A 223 -19.92 -0.87 15.62
CA PHE A 223 -21.31 -0.71 15.20
C PHE A 223 -22.30 -1.18 16.29
N LEU A 224 -22.03 -2.32 16.93
CA LEU A 224 -22.85 -2.84 18.02
C LEU A 224 -22.88 -1.88 19.23
N ALA A 225 -21.72 -1.30 19.58
CA ALA A 225 -21.64 -0.28 20.62
C ALA A 225 -22.46 0.97 20.27
N ALA A 226 -22.35 1.46 19.02
CA ALA A 226 -23.15 2.59 18.54
C ALA A 226 -24.65 2.28 18.58
N HIS A 227 -25.06 1.12 18.07
CA HIS A 227 -26.45 0.65 18.06
C HIS A 227 -27.07 0.70 19.46
N TRP A 228 -26.34 0.24 20.47
CA TRP A 228 -26.81 0.30 21.85
C TRP A 228 -26.98 1.70 22.42
N CYS A 229 -26.05 2.61 22.13
CA CYS A 229 -26.18 4.00 22.51
C CYS A 229 -27.42 4.62 21.85
N ILE A 230 -27.62 4.37 20.55
CA ILE A 230 -28.76 4.92 19.79
C ILE A 230 -30.10 4.39 20.30
N GLN A 231 -30.17 3.11 20.69
CA GLN A 231 -31.38 2.50 21.25
C GLN A 231 -31.62 2.89 22.72
N GLY A 232 -30.78 3.73 23.33
CA GLY A 232 -30.89 4.12 24.74
C GLY A 232 -30.70 2.96 25.72
N ARG A 233 -30.09 1.85 25.27
CA ARG A 233 -29.84 0.65 26.09
C ARG A 233 -28.64 0.81 27.03
N VAL A 234 -27.73 1.72 26.69
CA VAL A 234 -26.76 2.24 27.66
C VAL A 234 -27.52 3.28 28.48
N ALA A 235 -27.52 3.12 29.81
CA ALA A 235 -28.31 3.96 30.72
C ALA A 235 -28.15 5.45 30.36
N PRO A 236 -29.24 6.20 30.09
CA PRO A 236 -29.18 7.60 29.70
C PRO A 236 -28.41 8.39 30.76
N SER A 237 -27.15 8.68 30.43
CA SER A 237 -26.16 9.30 31.29
C SER A 237 -25.18 10.08 30.43
N SER A 238 -24.43 11.00 31.04
CA SER A 238 -23.33 11.73 30.38
C SER A 238 -22.28 10.81 29.73
N LEU A 239 -22.27 9.51 30.07
CA LEU A 239 -21.36 8.50 29.53
C LEU A 239 -21.78 7.97 28.16
N ASN A 240 -23.04 8.09 27.75
CA ASN A 240 -23.53 7.57 26.46
C ASN A 240 -22.85 8.25 25.26
N TRP A 241 -22.59 9.55 25.38
CA TRP A 241 -22.04 10.34 24.30
C TRP A 241 -20.55 10.06 24.04
N PRO A 242 -19.70 9.99 25.10
CA PRO A 242 -18.35 9.46 24.97
C PRO A 242 -18.29 8.05 24.36
N VAL A 243 -19.17 7.12 24.75
CA VAL A 243 -19.19 5.76 24.18
C VAL A 243 -19.55 5.77 22.71
N TYR A 244 -20.55 6.56 22.30
CA TYR A 244 -20.91 6.70 20.89
C TYR A 244 -19.76 7.32 20.06
N VAL A 245 -19.13 8.39 20.54
CA VAL A 245 -17.97 9.00 19.86
C VAL A 245 -16.80 8.02 19.79
N ALA A 246 -16.50 7.30 20.86
CA ALA A 246 -15.47 6.27 20.87
C ALA A 246 -15.77 5.15 19.86
N SER A 247 -17.05 4.80 19.66
CA SER A 247 -17.45 3.83 18.64
C SER A 247 -17.19 4.32 17.22
N ILE A 248 -17.32 5.63 16.95
CA ILE A 248 -16.95 6.20 15.65
C ILE A 248 -15.44 6.05 15.44
N LEU A 249 -14.63 6.49 16.41
CA LEU A 249 -13.17 6.41 16.31
C LEU A 249 -12.67 4.97 16.16
N ALA A 250 -13.21 4.03 16.95
CA ALA A 250 -12.89 2.61 16.85
C ALA A 250 -13.34 2.02 15.50
N GLY A 251 -14.53 2.40 15.02
CA GLY A 251 -15.02 2.02 13.69
C GLY A 251 -14.11 2.55 12.59
N SER A 252 -13.68 3.81 12.66
CA SER A 252 -12.77 4.45 11.70
C SER A 252 -11.41 3.77 11.65
N LEU A 253 -10.86 3.40 12.80
CA LEU A 253 -9.64 2.59 12.87
C LEU A 253 -9.87 1.20 12.24
N GLY A 254 -11.00 0.55 12.52
CA GLY A 254 -11.37 -0.71 11.88
C GLY A 254 -11.46 -0.59 10.36
N TYR A 255 -12.04 0.51 9.88
CA TYR A 255 -12.12 0.85 8.46
C TYR A 255 -10.74 1.10 7.85
N LEU A 256 -9.85 1.83 8.53
CA LEU A 256 -8.46 2.04 8.10
C LEU A 256 -7.72 0.71 7.90
N LEU A 257 -7.80 -0.20 8.87
CA LEU A 257 -7.16 -1.53 8.79
C LEU A 257 -7.68 -2.36 7.62
N VAL A 258 -8.97 -2.22 7.36
CA VAL A 258 -9.68 -2.79 6.22
C VAL A 258 -9.12 -2.25 4.89
N GLN A 259 -8.89 -0.94 4.80
CA GLN A 259 -8.35 -0.32 3.58
C GLN A 259 -6.94 -0.82 3.29
N TYR A 260 -6.14 -1.07 4.33
CA TYR A 260 -4.82 -1.67 4.14
C TYR A 260 -4.87 -3.12 3.63
N LEU A 261 -5.86 -3.92 4.04
CA LEU A 261 -6.06 -5.25 3.44
C LEU A 261 -6.42 -5.13 1.95
N CYS A 262 -7.24 -4.15 1.59
CA CYS A 262 -7.61 -3.90 0.19
C CYS A 262 -6.43 -3.40 -0.63
N HIS A 263 -5.56 -2.59 -0.03
CA HIS A 263 -4.30 -2.18 -0.61
C HIS A 263 -3.40 -3.39 -0.93
N ASP A 264 -3.14 -4.27 0.05
CA ASP A 264 -2.32 -5.48 -0.17
C ASP A 264 -2.97 -6.42 -1.19
N ALA A 265 -4.30 -6.47 -1.24
CA ALA A 265 -5.00 -7.19 -2.28
C ALA A 265 -4.78 -6.54 -3.65
N GLY A 266 -4.88 -5.21 -3.76
CA GLY A 266 -4.62 -4.43 -4.98
C GLY A 266 -3.25 -4.70 -5.58
N HIS A 267 -2.22 -4.75 -4.73
CA HIS A 267 -0.84 -5.12 -5.10
C HIS A 267 -0.62 -6.61 -5.30
N GLN A 268 -1.68 -7.43 -5.32
CA GLN A 268 -1.58 -8.88 -5.51
C GLN A 268 -0.68 -9.58 -4.47
N SER A 269 -0.52 -8.97 -3.30
CA SER A 269 0.17 -9.57 -2.15
C SER A 269 -0.71 -10.66 -1.55
N VAL A 270 -2.03 -10.44 -1.50
CA VAL A 270 -3.01 -11.37 -0.91
C VAL A 270 -3.39 -12.51 -1.84
N PHE A 271 -3.56 -12.24 -3.14
CA PHE A 271 -4.09 -13.19 -4.12
C PHE A 271 -3.10 -13.45 -5.26
N VAL A 272 -3.07 -14.69 -5.75
CA VAL A 272 -2.19 -15.12 -6.84
C VAL A 272 -2.40 -14.32 -8.14
N THR A 273 -3.64 -13.92 -8.44
CA THR A 273 -4.00 -13.29 -9.73
C THR A 273 -4.65 -11.93 -9.53
N LYS A 274 -4.35 -10.96 -10.41
CA LYS A 274 -4.92 -9.61 -10.38
C LYS A 274 -6.45 -9.61 -10.49
N GLU A 275 -7.03 -10.54 -11.25
CA GLU A 275 -8.48 -10.65 -11.37
C GLU A 275 -9.16 -11.03 -10.04
N ARG A 276 -8.56 -11.95 -9.28
CA ARG A 276 -9.07 -12.29 -7.93
C ARG A 276 -8.91 -11.13 -6.96
N ALA A 277 -7.76 -10.47 -6.95
CA ALA A 277 -7.53 -9.25 -6.19
C ALA A 277 -8.57 -8.19 -6.51
N ARG A 278 -8.79 -7.90 -7.79
CA ARG A 278 -9.78 -6.95 -8.29
C ARG A 278 -11.20 -7.32 -7.87
N ARG A 279 -11.60 -8.60 -7.99
CA ARG A 279 -12.92 -9.07 -7.51
C ARG A 279 -13.05 -8.93 -6.01
N PHE A 280 -12.00 -9.26 -5.25
CA PHE A 280 -11.98 -9.07 -3.81
C PHE A 280 -12.17 -7.59 -3.46
N CYS A 281 -11.36 -6.68 -4.02
CA CYS A 281 -11.49 -5.25 -3.76
C CYS A 281 -12.88 -4.71 -4.15
N LYS A 282 -13.48 -5.20 -5.25
CA LYS A 282 -14.85 -4.83 -5.65
C LYS A 282 -15.91 -5.33 -4.68
N TRP A 283 -15.89 -6.61 -4.33
CA TRP A 283 -16.85 -7.17 -3.35
C TRP A 283 -16.66 -6.56 -1.97
N PHE A 284 -15.41 -6.33 -1.61
CA PHE A 284 -15.04 -5.68 -0.39
C PHE A 284 -15.54 -4.23 -0.37
N ALA A 285 -15.35 -3.47 -1.46
CA ALA A 285 -15.91 -2.13 -1.63
C ALA A 285 -17.42 -2.12 -1.42
N VAL A 286 -18.14 -3.11 -1.98
CA VAL A 286 -19.58 -3.30 -1.75
C VAL A 286 -19.92 -3.53 -0.27
N ILE A 287 -19.01 -4.10 0.53
CA ILE A 287 -19.20 -4.42 1.95
C ILE A 287 -18.65 -3.32 2.89
N SER A 288 -17.71 -2.48 2.48
CA SER A 288 -17.04 -1.50 3.34
C SER A 288 -17.43 -0.04 3.14
N GLY A 289 -17.85 0.40 1.94
CA GLY A 289 -18.18 1.83 1.78
C GLY A 289 -18.47 2.32 0.36
N GLY A 290 -18.49 1.44 -0.64
CA GLY A 290 -18.76 1.81 -2.04
C GLY A 290 -17.57 2.38 -2.82
N VAL A 291 -16.39 2.51 -2.20
CA VAL A 291 -15.15 2.93 -2.87
C VAL A 291 -14.54 1.74 -3.61
N ASP A 292 -14.66 1.69 -4.94
CA ASP A 292 -14.05 0.63 -5.76
C ASP A 292 -12.54 0.81 -5.84
N TRP A 293 -11.83 0.19 -4.89
CA TRP A 293 -10.38 0.28 -4.82
C TRP A 293 -9.65 -0.44 -5.97
N SER A 294 -10.36 -1.14 -6.87
CA SER A 294 -9.72 -1.73 -8.05
C SER A 294 -9.24 -0.71 -9.07
N GLU A 295 -9.85 0.47 -9.13
CA GLU A 295 -9.38 1.57 -9.98
C GLU A 295 -8.28 2.37 -9.30
N GLY A 296 -8.48 2.67 -8.02
CA GLY A 296 -7.44 3.31 -7.25
C GLY A 296 -6.17 2.48 -7.12
N ALA A 297 -6.27 1.13 -7.14
CA ALA A 297 -5.11 0.27 -7.29
C ALA A 297 -4.36 0.49 -8.62
N VAL A 298 -5.04 0.78 -9.74
CA VAL A 298 -4.36 1.11 -11.00
C VAL A 298 -3.67 2.46 -10.93
N VAL A 299 -4.34 3.47 -10.36
CA VAL A 299 -3.73 4.79 -10.13
C VAL A 299 -2.50 4.67 -9.23
N HIS A 300 -2.62 3.87 -8.17
CA HIS A 300 -1.56 3.63 -7.22
C HIS A 300 -0.41 2.81 -7.81
N ASP A 301 -0.67 1.81 -8.66
CA ASP A 301 0.36 1.09 -9.42
C ASP A 301 1.16 2.05 -10.32
N VAL A 302 0.49 3.01 -10.97
CA VAL A 302 1.15 4.05 -11.78
C VAL A 302 1.98 4.98 -10.91
N HIS A 303 1.47 5.37 -9.74
CA HIS A 303 2.25 6.12 -8.75
C HIS A 303 3.51 5.34 -8.33
N HIS A 304 3.44 4.04 -8.06
CA HIS A 304 4.64 3.22 -7.79
C HIS A 304 5.62 3.16 -8.97
N ALA A 305 5.13 3.28 -10.20
CA ALA A 305 6.00 3.30 -11.38
C ALA A 305 6.66 4.67 -11.61
N PHE A 306 5.98 5.76 -11.27
CA PHE A 306 6.39 7.14 -11.55
C PHE A 306 6.11 8.08 -10.38
N PRO A 307 6.57 7.79 -9.17
CA PRO A 307 6.16 8.57 -8.02
C PRO A 307 6.77 9.97 -8.15
N HIS A 308 5.98 11.00 -7.84
CA HIS A 308 6.42 12.39 -7.93
C HIS A 308 6.80 12.89 -9.34
N VAL A 309 6.43 12.18 -10.42
CA VAL A 309 6.70 12.62 -11.80
C VAL A 309 5.46 13.31 -12.36
N LEU A 310 5.57 14.61 -12.68
CA LEU A 310 4.48 15.40 -13.22
C LEU A 310 3.94 14.82 -14.53
N GLY A 311 2.61 14.80 -14.68
CA GLY A 311 1.94 14.27 -15.87
C GLY A 311 1.95 12.73 -15.97
N ARG A 312 2.66 12.04 -15.06
CA ARG A 312 2.63 10.58 -14.92
C ARG A 312 1.94 10.17 -13.62
N ASP A 313 2.34 10.79 -12.50
CA ASP A 313 1.79 10.59 -11.18
C ASP A 313 0.46 11.34 -11.01
N LYS A 314 -0.65 10.63 -11.18
CA LYS A 314 -1.99 11.21 -11.02
C LYS A 314 -2.31 11.61 -9.58
N SER A 315 -1.49 11.21 -8.60
CA SER A 315 -1.67 11.67 -7.22
C SER A 315 -1.33 13.15 -7.03
N LEU A 316 -0.59 13.74 -7.99
CA LEU A 316 -0.25 15.17 -8.03
C LEU A 316 -1.31 16.04 -8.72
N ASP A 317 -2.39 15.46 -9.23
CA ASP A 317 -3.47 16.15 -9.96
C ASP A 317 -4.43 16.88 -9.00
N THR A 318 -3.88 17.77 -8.16
CA THR A 318 -4.59 18.51 -7.11
C THR A 318 -4.84 19.98 -7.49
N THR A 319 -4.54 20.34 -8.73
CA THR A 319 -4.76 21.70 -9.23
C THR A 319 -6.25 22.01 -9.36
N PRO A 320 -6.68 23.26 -9.17
CA PRO A 320 -5.90 24.45 -8.83
C PRO A 320 -5.69 24.64 -7.31
N LEU A 321 -6.04 23.67 -6.46
CA LEU A 321 -5.98 23.81 -5.00
C LEU A 321 -4.55 23.76 -4.45
N ILE A 322 -3.75 22.80 -4.94
CA ILE A 322 -2.33 22.64 -4.58
C ILE A 322 -1.52 22.38 -5.83
N TYR A 323 -0.34 22.97 -5.86
CA TYR A 323 0.66 22.81 -6.91
C TYR A 323 1.94 22.25 -6.29
N TRP A 324 2.54 21.28 -6.95
CA TRP A 324 3.71 20.53 -6.47
C TRP A 324 5.01 20.94 -7.16
N HIS A 325 4.91 21.51 -8.36
CA HIS A 325 6.06 22.01 -9.13
C HIS A 325 5.72 23.26 -9.98
N PRO A 326 6.66 24.20 -10.22
CA PRO A 326 6.40 25.42 -10.98
C PRO A 326 5.85 25.21 -12.39
N ALA A 327 6.19 24.10 -13.04
CA ALA A 327 5.70 23.75 -14.38
C ALA A 327 4.16 23.67 -14.45
N GLN A 328 3.49 23.28 -13.35
CA GLN A 328 2.02 23.21 -13.30
C GLN A 328 1.35 24.61 -13.36
N LEU A 329 2.11 25.68 -13.19
CA LEU A 329 1.61 27.04 -13.28
C LEU A 329 1.60 27.59 -14.71
N VAL A 330 2.30 26.95 -15.64
CA VAL A 330 2.40 27.43 -17.03
C VAL A 330 1.10 27.14 -17.81
N ASP A 331 0.35 26.12 -17.40
CA ASP A 331 -0.93 25.72 -18.01
C ASP A 331 -2.14 26.54 -17.51
N ALA A 332 -1.98 27.30 -16.43
CA ALA A 332 -3.04 28.19 -15.92
C ALA A 332 -2.90 29.59 -16.53
N SER A 333 -4.00 30.24 -16.92
CA SER A 333 -3.94 31.59 -17.49
C SER A 333 -3.32 32.60 -16.51
N LEU A 334 -2.28 33.30 -16.96
CA LEU A 334 -1.44 34.23 -16.18
C LEU A 334 -2.21 35.31 -15.39
N ASP A 335 -3.40 35.72 -15.86
CA ASP A 335 -4.25 36.72 -15.18
C ASP A 335 -4.99 36.20 -13.93
N THR A 336 -5.23 34.89 -13.85
CA THR A 336 -5.86 34.24 -12.69
C THR A 336 -4.83 33.89 -11.61
N LEU A 337 -3.54 33.82 -12.00
CA LEU A 337 -2.44 33.26 -11.23
C LEU A 337 -1.88 34.19 -10.14
N SER A 338 -1.93 35.51 -10.29
CA SER A 338 -1.33 36.41 -9.28
C SER A 338 -2.07 36.38 -7.95
N ARG A 339 -3.41 36.31 -7.97
CA ARG A 339 -4.24 36.14 -6.77
C ARG A 339 -4.29 34.69 -6.29
N ALA A 340 -4.34 33.73 -7.22
CA ALA A 340 -4.40 32.31 -6.89
C ALA A 340 -3.08 31.78 -6.28
N ARG A 341 -1.90 32.23 -6.73
CA ARG A 341 -0.61 31.84 -6.13
C ARG A 341 -0.46 32.34 -4.70
N GLY A 342 -0.84 33.60 -4.44
CA GLY A 342 -0.81 34.15 -3.08
C GLY A 342 -1.80 33.46 -2.13
N PHE A 343 -3.01 33.15 -2.63
CA PHE A 343 -4.02 32.41 -1.87
C PHE A 343 -3.61 30.95 -1.62
N ALA A 344 -3.16 30.24 -2.65
CA ALA A 344 -2.73 28.85 -2.55
C ALA A 344 -1.51 28.70 -1.62
N ALA A 345 -0.49 29.55 -1.73
CA ALA A 345 0.67 29.48 -0.85
C ALA A 345 0.33 29.77 0.63
N ALA A 346 -0.60 30.71 0.91
CA ALA A 346 -0.99 31.04 2.27
C ALA A 346 -1.98 30.05 2.90
N THR A 347 -2.68 29.23 2.09
CA THR A 347 -3.76 28.37 2.57
C THR A 347 -3.62 26.89 2.21
N ALA A 348 -2.62 26.47 1.42
CA ALA A 348 -2.48 25.08 0.96
C ALA A 348 -2.43 24.06 2.12
N GLY A 349 -1.73 24.39 3.21
CA GLY A 349 -1.75 23.57 4.43
C GLY A 349 -3.16 23.38 4.99
N CYS A 350 -3.91 24.47 5.11
CA CYS A 350 -5.30 24.45 5.57
C CYS A 350 -6.21 23.71 4.58
N LEU A 351 -6.07 23.96 3.28
CA LEU A 351 -6.84 23.32 2.23
C LEU A 351 -6.58 21.81 2.19
N TRP A 352 -5.35 21.35 2.38
CA TRP A 352 -5.07 19.91 2.41
C TRP A 352 -5.83 19.23 3.56
N PHE A 353 -5.57 19.63 4.80
CA PHE A 353 -6.08 18.94 5.98
C PHE A 353 -7.57 19.17 6.23
N CYS A 354 -8.09 20.36 5.92
CA CYS A 354 -9.47 20.72 6.25
C CYS A 354 -10.44 20.54 5.07
N VAL A 355 -9.94 20.48 3.83
CA VAL A 355 -10.78 20.40 2.63
C VAL A 355 -10.48 19.17 1.80
N ILE A 356 -9.26 19.03 1.26
CA ILE A 356 -8.92 17.99 0.28
C ILE A 356 -9.05 16.60 0.90
N LEU A 357 -8.49 16.38 2.10
CA LEU A 357 -8.58 15.08 2.78
C LEU A 357 -10.05 14.65 3.01
N TRP A 358 -10.93 15.60 3.31
CA TRP A 358 -12.37 15.39 3.55
C TRP A 358 -13.22 15.35 2.28
N LEU A 359 -12.72 15.87 1.15
CA LEU A 359 -13.38 15.75 -0.15
C LEU A 359 -12.97 14.48 -0.89
N TYR A 360 -11.84 13.87 -0.51
CA TYR A 360 -11.29 12.73 -1.24
C TYR A 360 -12.23 11.52 -1.27
N CYS A 361 -12.81 11.14 -0.12
CA CYS A 361 -13.74 10.02 -0.06
C CYS A 361 -15.02 10.27 -0.90
N PRO A 362 -15.72 11.41 -0.75
CA PRO A 362 -16.84 11.75 -1.63
C PRO A 362 -16.50 11.78 -3.13
N LEU A 363 -15.32 12.30 -3.50
CA LEU A 363 -14.86 12.36 -4.89
C LEU A 363 -14.58 10.95 -5.46
N GLU A 364 -13.96 10.07 -4.68
CA GLU A 364 -13.71 8.69 -5.09
C GLU A 364 -15.00 7.87 -5.20
N VAL A 365 -16.00 8.12 -4.35
CA VAL A 365 -17.34 7.55 -4.50
C VAL A 365 -17.99 8.05 -5.79
N ALA A 366 -17.95 9.36 -6.07
CA ALA A 366 -18.52 9.95 -7.28
C ALA A 366 -17.83 9.40 -8.54
N ARG A 367 -16.51 9.29 -8.53
CA ARG A 367 -15.72 8.68 -9.60
C ARG A 367 -16.11 7.22 -9.81
N SER A 368 -16.23 6.44 -8.74
CA SER A 368 -16.66 5.03 -8.78
C SER A 368 -18.06 4.89 -9.41
N LEU A 369 -18.98 5.81 -9.11
CA LEU A 369 -20.32 5.84 -9.71
C LEU A 369 -20.29 6.15 -11.22
N VAL A 370 -19.57 7.20 -11.62
CA VAL A 370 -19.45 7.59 -13.04
C VAL A 370 -18.84 6.46 -13.86
N GLU A 371 -17.80 5.82 -13.33
CA GLU A 371 -17.12 4.74 -14.01
C GLU A 371 -17.99 3.47 -14.08
N ALA A 372 -18.69 3.13 -12.99
CA ALA A 372 -19.66 2.04 -12.99
C ALA A 372 -20.78 2.28 -14.02
N ALA A 373 -21.24 3.52 -14.19
CA ALA A 373 -22.27 3.85 -15.18
C ALA A 373 -21.78 3.70 -16.64
N ARG A 374 -20.49 3.90 -16.91
CA ARG A 374 -19.91 3.83 -18.27
C ARG A 374 -19.56 2.40 -18.71
N ARG A 375 -19.43 1.44 -17.79
CA ARG A 375 -18.96 0.09 -18.08
C ARG A 375 -20.07 -0.86 -18.52
N LYS A 376 -19.78 -1.71 -19.52
CA LYS A 376 -20.62 -2.88 -19.85
C LYS A 376 -20.70 -3.82 -18.64
N GLY A 377 -21.92 -4.11 -18.17
CA GLY A 377 -22.16 -4.89 -16.94
C GLY A 377 -22.04 -4.09 -15.63
N GLY A 378 -21.81 -2.78 -15.72
CA GLY A 378 -21.63 -1.90 -14.58
C GLY A 378 -22.91 -1.54 -13.82
N ALA A 379 -24.09 -1.83 -14.38
CA ALA A 379 -25.39 -1.57 -13.74
C ALA A 379 -25.52 -2.26 -12.36
N LEU A 380 -24.97 -3.47 -12.21
CA LEU A 380 -24.94 -4.15 -10.91
C LEU A 380 -24.05 -3.40 -9.92
N CYS A 381 -22.84 -3.02 -10.33
CA CYS A 381 -21.90 -2.26 -9.50
C CYS A 381 -22.51 -0.91 -9.09
N PHE A 382 -23.04 -0.16 -10.06
CA PHE A 382 -23.74 1.09 -9.84
C PHE A 382 -24.91 0.93 -8.87
N GLY A 383 -25.79 -0.04 -9.11
CA GLY A 383 -26.93 -0.34 -8.24
C GLY A 383 -26.50 -0.69 -6.82
N THR A 384 -25.42 -1.45 -6.64
CA THR A 384 -24.88 -1.79 -5.31
C THR A 384 -24.28 -0.59 -4.58
N ILE A 385 -23.58 0.31 -5.29
CA ILE A 385 -23.05 1.55 -4.68
C ILE A 385 -24.21 2.44 -4.24
N VAL A 386 -25.20 2.67 -5.11
CA VAL A 386 -26.39 3.50 -4.80
C VAL A 386 -27.19 2.91 -3.64
N LEU A 387 -27.51 1.60 -3.67
CA LEU A 387 -28.24 0.94 -2.59
C LEU A 387 -27.53 1.11 -1.25
N ARG A 388 -26.19 1.06 -1.24
CA ARG A 388 -25.40 1.21 -0.02
C ARG A 388 -25.31 2.66 0.45
N LEU A 389 -25.22 3.66 -0.43
CA LEU A 389 -25.32 5.07 -0.03
C LEU A 389 -26.68 5.35 0.63
N LEU A 390 -27.73 4.64 0.20
CA LEU A 390 -29.06 4.71 0.78
C LEU A 390 -29.25 3.79 1.99
N ALA A 391 -28.45 2.74 2.17
CA ALA A 391 -28.62 1.74 3.22
C ALA A 391 -28.57 2.33 4.65
N PRO A 392 -27.68 3.29 4.99
CA PRO A 392 -27.72 3.97 6.29
C PRO A 392 -29.07 4.68 6.55
N PHE A 393 -29.68 5.25 5.52
CA PHE A 393 -31.01 5.85 5.60
C PHE A 393 -32.13 4.79 5.64
N GLY A 394 -31.92 3.65 4.99
CA GLY A 394 -32.80 2.49 5.11
C GLY A 394 -32.85 1.93 6.53
N LEU A 395 -31.71 1.87 7.24
CA LEU A 395 -31.65 1.52 8.66
C LEU A 395 -32.40 2.54 9.53
N MET A 396 -32.26 3.83 9.23
CA MET A 396 -33.01 4.91 9.89
C MET A 396 -34.54 4.70 9.76
N VAL A 397 -35.02 4.41 8.55
CA VAL A 397 -36.45 4.16 8.28
C VAL A 397 -36.92 2.84 8.91
N HIS A 398 -36.14 1.75 8.76
CA HIS A 398 -36.52 0.41 9.22
C HIS A 398 -36.63 0.33 10.75
N PHE A 399 -35.71 0.97 11.47
CA PHE A 399 -35.75 1.00 12.93
C PHE A 399 -36.64 2.12 13.49
N GLY A 400 -37.30 2.92 12.63
CA GLY A 400 -38.01 4.13 13.05
C GLY A 400 -37.13 5.10 13.84
N ALA A 401 -35.82 5.05 13.62
CA ALA A 401 -34.81 5.47 14.59
C ALA A 401 -33.93 6.62 14.09
N SER A 402 -33.34 7.28 15.07
CA SER A 402 -32.46 8.45 14.98
C SER A 402 -31.54 8.51 13.76
N VAL A 403 -31.32 9.75 13.28
CA VAL A 403 -30.31 10.14 12.28
C VAL A 403 -28.90 9.59 12.59
N HIS A 404 -28.62 9.24 13.84
CA HIS A 404 -27.36 8.61 14.25
C HIS A 404 -27.08 7.27 13.54
N TYR A 405 -28.08 6.51 13.10
CA TYR A 405 -27.85 5.31 12.28
C TYR A 405 -27.30 5.63 10.88
N ALA A 406 -27.61 6.81 10.35
CA ALA A 406 -27.03 7.30 9.10
C ALA A 406 -25.65 7.94 9.35
N LEU A 407 -25.53 8.76 10.40
CA LEU A 407 -24.29 9.46 10.72
C LEU A 407 -23.13 8.52 11.08
N TRP A 408 -23.38 7.46 11.84
CA TRP A 408 -22.32 6.56 12.29
C TRP A 408 -21.49 5.96 11.13
N PRO A 409 -22.09 5.25 10.15
CA PRO A 409 -21.31 4.66 9.06
C PRO A 409 -20.67 5.71 8.15
N MET A 410 -21.27 6.90 8.00
CA MET A 410 -20.68 8.01 7.23
C MET A 410 -19.42 8.54 7.91
N MET A 411 -19.50 8.83 9.21
CA MET A 411 -18.36 9.35 9.98
C MET A 411 -17.24 8.31 10.09
N VAL A 412 -17.60 7.03 10.28
CA VAL A 412 -16.61 5.94 10.32
C VAL A 412 -15.79 5.89 9.05
N GLN A 413 -16.46 5.94 7.88
CA GLN A 413 -15.81 5.92 6.58
C GLN A 413 -14.97 7.18 6.33
N GLU A 414 -15.56 8.35 6.55
CA GLU A 414 -14.91 9.63 6.25
C GLU A 414 -13.65 9.83 7.10
N VAL A 415 -13.76 9.68 8.41
CA VAL A 415 -12.60 9.77 9.32
C VAL A 415 -11.58 8.69 8.99
N GLY A 416 -12.01 7.45 8.74
CA GLY A 416 -11.09 6.37 8.39
C GLY A 416 -10.32 6.63 7.08
N PHE A 417 -10.96 7.27 6.09
CA PHE A 417 -10.32 7.66 4.83
C PHE A 417 -9.35 8.83 5.02
N VAL A 418 -9.72 9.84 5.81
CA VAL A 418 -8.83 10.95 6.19
C VAL A 418 -7.57 10.42 6.89
N LEU A 419 -7.71 9.43 7.78
CA LEU A 419 -6.57 8.79 8.44
C LEU A 419 -5.65 8.04 7.45
N LEU A 420 -6.22 7.34 6.47
CA LEU A 420 -5.45 6.68 5.41
C LEU A 420 -4.67 7.69 4.58
N ALA A 421 -5.34 8.74 4.12
CA ALA A 421 -4.76 9.77 3.28
C ALA A 421 -3.71 10.60 4.05
N LEU A 422 -3.91 10.83 5.35
CA LEU A 422 -2.90 11.40 6.23
C LEU A 422 -1.64 10.53 6.25
N CYS A 423 -1.76 9.21 6.47
CA CYS A 423 -0.61 8.30 6.46
C CYS A 423 0.14 8.39 5.13
N ALA A 424 -0.57 8.27 3.99
CA ALA A 424 0.05 8.38 2.67
C ALA A 424 0.75 9.73 2.45
N SER A 425 0.14 10.83 2.91
CA SER A 425 0.68 12.18 2.72
C SER A 425 2.04 12.37 3.36
N LEU A 426 2.19 11.82 4.56
CA LEU A 426 3.40 11.98 5.33
C LEU A 426 4.59 11.24 4.71
N ASN A 427 4.34 10.15 3.96
CA ASN A 427 5.39 9.28 3.46
C ASN A 427 6.00 9.70 2.11
N HIS A 428 5.31 10.46 1.26
CA HIS A 428 5.89 10.94 -0.01
C HIS A 428 5.54 12.39 -0.39
N PHE A 429 4.42 12.99 0.04
CA PHE A 429 4.07 14.36 -0.41
C PHE A 429 4.93 15.47 0.23
N ALA A 430 5.88 15.12 1.10
CA ALA A 430 6.89 16.05 1.59
C ALA A 430 7.99 16.37 0.56
N PHE A 431 8.11 15.59 -0.52
CA PHE A 431 9.19 15.71 -1.51
C PHE A 431 8.78 16.54 -2.73
N ASP A 432 9.77 17.10 -3.42
CA ASP A 432 9.57 17.86 -4.65
C ASP A 432 9.13 16.94 -5.79
N ALA A 433 8.18 17.42 -6.60
CA ALA A 433 7.83 16.75 -7.85
C ALA A 433 8.84 17.14 -8.94
N ILE A 434 9.09 16.21 -9.87
CA ILE A 434 10.02 16.40 -10.98
C ILE A 434 9.28 16.32 -12.32
N THR A 435 9.88 16.90 -13.35
CA THR A 435 9.42 16.79 -14.73
C THR A 435 9.74 15.41 -15.33
N VAL A 436 9.06 15.05 -16.41
CA VAL A 436 9.34 13.82 -17.17
C VAL A 436 10.78 13.83 -17.68
N GLN A 437 11.30 14.99 -18.09
CA GLN A 437 12.68 15.14 -18.58
C GLN A 437 13.71 14.85 -17.47
N GLU A 438 13.48 15.34 -16.26
CA GLU A 438 14.34 15.06 -15.10
C GLU A 438 14.27 13.58 -14.70
N PHE A 439 13.07 13.00 -14.69
CA PHE A 439 12.88 11.56 -14.46
C PHE A 439 13.65 10.72 -15.50
N GLN A 440 13.54 11.07 -16.79
CA GLN A 440 14.28 10.42 -17.86
C GLN A 440 15.79 10.62 -17.68
N ALA A 441 16.25 11.80 -17.28
CA ALA A 441 17.68 12.06 -17.06
C ALA A 441 18.27 11.18 -15.94
N VAL A 442 17.47 10.91 -14.90
CA VAL A 442 17.81 10.02 -13.79
C VAL A 442 17.78 8.54 -14.19
N THR A 443 16.73 8.11 -14.90
CA THR A 443 16.49 6.69 -15.23
C THR A 443 17.28 6.21 -16.45
N HIS A 444 17.49 7.07 -17.44
CA HIS A 444 18.35 6.83 -18.61
C HIS A 444 19.82 7.15 -18.35
N GLN A 445 20.15 7.65 -17.15
CA GLN A 445 21.52 7.98 -16.76
C GLN A 445 22.18 9.00 -17.71
N THR A 446 21.41 9.93 -18.26
CA THR A 446 21.87 10.96 -19.23
C THR A 446 22.22 12.31 -18.58
N ALA A 447 22.03 12.46 -17.27
CA ALA A 447 22.30 13.69 -16.52
C ALA A 447 23.80 13.96 -16.27
N ALA A 448 24.20 15.25 -16.29
CA ALA A 448 25.58 15.72 -16.07
C ALA A 448 26.07 15.56 -14.59
N PRO A 449 27.40 15.52 -14.36
CA PRO A 449 27.99 14.73 -13.25
C PRO A 449 27.95 15.32 -11.83
N GLU A 450 27.61 16.59 -11.61
CA GLU A 450 27.98 17.24 -10.33
C GLU A 450 26.96 17.04 -9.19
N HIS A 451 25.69 16.73 -9.49
CA HIS A 451 24.66 16.37 -8.47
C HIS A 451 23.83 15.12 -8.83
N ALA A 452 23.93 14.62 -10.07
CA ALA A 452 23.06 13.54 -10.55
C ALA A 452 23.53 12.12 -10.21
N ILE A 453 24.81 11.91 -9.90
CA ILE A 453 25.38 10.56 -9.71
C ILE A 453 24.73 9.80 -8.54
N GLN A 454 24.31 10.50 -7.48
CA GLN A 454 23.70 9.85 -6.32
C GLN A 454 22.26 9.36 -6.58
N MET A 455 21.53 10.05 -7.47
CA MET A 455 20.11 9.83 -7.75
C MET A 455 19.85 8.95 -8.99
N GLN A 456 20.84 8.20 -9.51
CA GLN A 456 20.66 7.38 -10.71
C GLN A 456 19.92 6.07 -10.47
N GLY A 457 19.02 5.74 -11.40
CA GLY A 457 18.28 4.48 -11.44
C GLY A 457 16.96 4.48 -10.68
N PHE A 458 16.21 3.40 -10.86
CA PHE A 458 14.89 3.19 -10.26
C PHE A 458 14.94 3.26 -8.73
N VAL A 459 15.88 2.55 -8.09
CA VAL A 459 15.97 2.50 -6.63
C VAL A 459 16.20 3.89 -6.04
N ALA A 460 17.06 4.69 -6.66
CA ALA A 460 17.39 6.02 -6.17
C ALA A 460 16.23 7.00 -6.33
N HIS A 461 15.53 6.92 -7.46
CA HIS A 461 14.31 7.71 -7.65
C HIS A 461 13.28 7.36 -6.58
N GLN A 462 12.93 6.08 -6.39
CA GLN A 462 11.94 5.64 -5.40
C GLN A 462 12.32 6.04 -3.97
N ALA A 463 13.55 5.74 -3.54
CA ALA A 463 14.00 6.03 -2.18
C ALA A 463 14.19 7.53 -1.93
N GLY A 464 14.65 8.29 -2.92
CA GLY A 464 14.92 9.73 -2.76
C GLY A 464 13.68 10.61 -2.70
N ILE A 465 12.49 10.07 -2.98
CA ILE A 465 11.20 10.78 -2.93
C ILE A 465 10.19 10.09 -1.98
N THR A 466 10.66 9.15 -1.15
CA THR A 466 9.82 8.48 -0.15
C THR A 466 10.54 8.45 1.21
N GLN A 467 9.77 8.37 2.29
CA GLN A 467 10.29 8.41 3.65
C GLN A 467 9.69 7.33 4.54
N ASN A 468 10.54 6.72 5.36
CA ASN A 468 10.16 5.81 6.43
C ASN A 468 9.86 6.57 7.72
N HIS A 469 8.91 6.08 8.52
CA HIS A 469 8.39 6.81 9.68
C HIS A 469 8.70 6.14 11.03
N ASN A 470 9.72 5.28 11.04
CA ASN A 470 10.12 4.40 12.12
C ASN A 470 11.49 4.77 12.72
N ILE A 471 11.95 6.02 12.58
CA ILE A 471 13.31 6.43 13.02
C ILE A 471 13.58 6.07 14.48
N VAL A 472 12.61 6.26 15.37
CA VAL A 472 12.73 5.95 16.81
C VAL A 472 13.00 4.47 17.04
N ALA A 473 12.40 3.59 16.25
CA ALA A 473 12.64 2.15 16.33
C ALA A 473 13.99 1.77 15.70
N LEU A 474 14.35 2.41 14.59
CA LEU A 474 15.64 2.22 13.90
C LEU A 474 16.82 2.59 14.80
N GLU A 475 16.79 3.75 15.45
CA GLU A 475 17.87 4.25 16.32
C GLU A 475 18.18 3.32 17.51
N HIS A 476 17.18 2.56 17.96
CA HIS A 476 17.28 1.60 19.05
C HIS A 476 17.43 0.14 18.58
N GLY A 477 17.51 -0.11 17.28
CA GLY A 477 17.60 -1.47 16.73
C GLY A 477 16.35 -2.34 16.99
N LEU A 478 15.19 -1.71 17.24
CA LEU A 478 13.93 -2.40 17.59
C LEU A 478 12.93 -2.45 16.43
N HIS A 479 13.40 -2.27 15.19
CA HIS A 479 12.57 -2.30 14.00
C HIS A 479 12.23 -3.75 13.59
N GLY A 480 10.95 -4.04 13.42
CA GLY A 480 10.45 -5.35 12.97
C GLY A 480 10.13 -6.33 14.10
N LEU A 481 9.11 -7.18 13.87
CA LEU A 481 8.47 -8.07 14.84
C LEU A 481 9.34 -9.26 15.37
N GLY A 482 10.66 -9.10 15.47
CA GLY A 482 11.58 -10.13 15.98
C GLY A 482 13.00 -9.68 16.39
N GLY A 483 13.28 -8.39 16.43
CA GLY A 483 14.64 -7.86 16.64
C GLY A 483 15.14 -7.86 18.09
N LEU A 484 15.45 -9.03 18.65
CA LEU A 484 16.63 -9.16 19.54
C LEU A 484 17.83 -9.76 18.78
N GLY A 485 17.73 -9.88 17.46
CA GLY A 485 18.80 -10.41 16.63
C GLY A 485 18.46 -10.41 15.15
N ALA A 486 18.61 -9.25 14.49
CA ALA A 486 18.94 -9.12 13.06
C ALA A 486 19.11 -7.62 12.76
N GLY A 487 20.36 -7.15 12.66
CA GLY A 487 20.70 -5.77 12.30
C GLY A 487 21.35 -4.98 13.44
N ALA A 488 22.67 -5.07 13.52
CA ALA A 488 23.51 -4.49 14.57
C ALA A 488 23.80 -2.99 14.37
N GLU A 489 22.78 -2.14 14.24
CA GLU A 489 22.97 -0.69 14.09
C GLU A 489 21.89 0.09 14.84
N GLY A 490 22.11 0.24 16.15
CA GLY A 490 21.28 1.05 17.03
C GLY A 490 21.82 1.03 18.46
N LYS A 491 21.62 2.11 19.23
CA LYS A 491 21.99 2.11 20.64
C LYS A 491 21.00 1.21 21.37
N ALA A 492 21.47 0.04 21.81
CA ALA A 492 20.69 -0.86 22.64
C ALA A 492 20.10 -0.05 23.83
N PRO A 493 18.77 -0.07 24.03
CA PRO A 493 18.15 0.73 25.09
C PRO A 493 18.74 0.33 26.45
N SER A 494 19.12 1.31 27.27
CA SER A 494 19.87 1.14 28.52
C SER A 494 19.07 0.53 29.68
N GLY A 495 17.95 -0.15 29.39
CA GLY A 495 17.13 -0.83 30.39
C GLY A 495 15.86 -1.44 29.81
N ILE A 496 15.31 -2.43 30.53
CA ILE A 496 14.10 -3.17 30.13
C ILE A 496 12.89 -2.24 29.93
N LEU A 497 12.78 -1.16 30.73
CA LEU A 497 11.71 -0.18 30.60
C LEU A 497 11.77 0.56 29.26
N MET A 498 12.95 1.03 28.86
CA MET A 498 13.12 1.74 27.59
C MET A 498 12.88 0.79 26.40
N LEU A 499 13.37 -0.45 26.50
CA LEU A 499 13.07 -1.50 25.52
C LEU A 499 11.56 -1.71 25.35
N ALA A 500 10.83 -1.83 26.46
CA ALA A 500 9.38 -2.02 26.46
C ALA A 500 8.64 -0.81 25.86
N LEU A 501 9.07 0.42 26.20
CA LEU A 501 8.45 1.64 25.70
C LEU A 501 8.66 1.81 24.18
N VAL A 502 9.89 1.71 23.70
CA VAL A 502 10.21 1.90 22.27
C VAL A 502 9.61 0.78 21.43
N GLY A 503 9.71 -0.48 21.88
CA GLY A 503 9.08 -1.61 21.19
C GLY A 503 7.55 -1.51 21.15
N SER A 504 6.91 -1.01 22.21
CA SER A 504 5.47 -0.77 22.22
C SER A 504 5.07 0.37 21.29
N TYR A 505 5.88 1.43 21.23
CA TYR A 505 5.66 2.55 20.31
C TYR A 505 5.71 2.10 18.85
N ASP A 506 6.75 1.36 18.43
CA ASP A 506 6.87 0.85 17.06
C ASP A 506 5.71 -0.10 16.69
N ALA A 507 5.27 -0.93 17.64
CA ALA A 507 4.14 -1.83 17.42
C ALA A 507 2.82 -1.06 17.22
N VAL A 508 2.57 -0.04 18.04
CA VAL A 508 1.39 0.84 17.91
C VAL A 508 1.45 1.61 16.59
N LEU A 509 2.63 2.11 16.23
CA LEU A 509 2.85 2.85 15.01
C LEU A 509 2.61 1.99 13.77
N SER A 510 3.22 0.80 13.72
CA SER A 510 3.07 -0.15 12.63
C SER A 510 1.63 -0.67 12.52
N PHE A 511 0.89 -0.73 13.63
CA PHE A 511 -0.53 -1.05 13.62
C PHE A 511 -1.35 0.11 13.02
N TRP A 512 -1.08 1.34 13.45
CA TRP A 512 -1.75 2.55 12.99
C TRP A 512 -1.52 2.82 11.50
N THR A 513 -0.26 2.81 11.05
CA THR A 513 0.12 3.05 9.65
C THR A 513 -0.04 1.83 8.76
N GLY A 514 -0.43 0.69 9.34
CA GLY A 514 -0.54 -0.56 8.58
C GLY A 514 0.79 -1.09 8.05
N HIS A 515 1.90 -0.77 8.71
CA HIS A 515 3.30 -1.06 8.32
C HIS A 515 3.86 -0.15 7.22
N PHE A 516 3.15 0.90 6.80
CA PHE A 516 3.71 1.94 5.90
C PHE A 516 4.68 2.90 6.57
N ASN A 517 5.03 2.68 7.84
CA ASN A 517 6.25 3.21 8.39
C ASN A 517 7.52 2.65 7.70
N TYR A 518 7.38 1.64 6.83
CA TYR A 518 8.39 1.09 5.90
C TYR A 518 7.99 1.38 4.44
N HIS A 519 7.85 2.66 4.09
CA HIS A 519 7.34 3.11 2.80
C HIS A 519 8.35 2.97 1.66
N ILE A 520 9.65 3.15 1.93
CA ILE A 520 10.72 2.93 0.95
C ILE A 520 10.68 1.47 0.48
N GLU A 521 10.61 0.53 1.41
CA GLU A 521 10.50 -0.91 1.10
C GLU A 521 9.24 -1.20 0.29
N HIS A 522 8.13 -0.55 0.65
CA HIS A 522 6.87 -0.69 -0.06
C HIS A 522 6.96 -0.21 -1.51
N HIS A 523 7.60 0.94 -1.76
CA HIS A 523 7.80 1.49 -3.10
C HIS A 523 8.75 0.65 -3.96
N LEU A 524 9.80 0.12 -3.34
CA LEU A 524 10.71 -0.79 -4.02
C LEU A 524 10.04 -2.14 -4.34
N MET A 525 9.11 -2.62 -3.50
CA MET A 525 8.48 -3.93 -3.61
C MET A 525 7.00 -3.93 -3.19
N PRO A 526 6.10 -3.34 -3.99
CA PRO A 526 4.70 -3.18 -3.59
C PRO A 526 3.95 -4.51 -3.39
N TYR A 527 4.40 -5.58 -4.04
CA TYR A 527 3.85 -6.95 -3.93
C TYR A 527 4.24 -7.69 -2.65
N MET A 528 5.16 -7.14 -1.87
CA MET A 528 5.51 -7.71 -0.58
C MET A 528 4.36 -7.40 0.38
N PRO A 529 3.76 -8.40 1.05
CA PRO A 529 2.79 -8.14 2.11
C PRO A 529 3.39 -7.18 3.13
N ARG A 530 2.63 -6.16 3.53
CA ARG A 530 3.10 -5.06 4.40
C ARG A 530 3.77 -5.53 5.71
N ARG A 531 3.36 -6.70 6.21
CA ARG A 531 3.90 -7.36 7.41
C ARG A 531 5.30 -7.95 7.25
N ASN A 532 5.79 -8.11 6.02
CA ASN A 532 7.13 -8.57 5.71
C ASN A 532 8.10 -7.42 5.40
N LEU A 533 7.61 -6.19 5.13
CA LEU A 533 8.46 -5.01 4.89
C LEU A 533 9.53 -4.80 5.97
N PRO A 534 9.25 -4.98 7.28
CA PRO A 534 10.30 -4.80 8.29
C PRO A 534 11.48 -5.78 8.14
N LYS A 535 11.28 -6.93 7.51
CA LYS A 535 12.34 -7.93 7.27
C LYS A 535 13.21 -7.55 6.06
N ALA A 536 12.71 -6.70 5.17
CA ALA A 536 13.45 -6.18 4.03
C ALA A 536 14.27 -4.93 4.39
N ALA A 537 13.84 -4.19 5.42
CA ALA A 537 14.35 -2.86 5.76
C ALA A 537 15.89 -2.76 5.83
N ALA A 538 16.56 -3.65 6.56
CA ALA A 538 18.03 -3.59 6.68
C ALA A 538 18.75 -3.78 5.33
N ARG A 539 18.24 -4.67 4.46
CA ARG A 539 18.80 -4.91 3.13
C ARG A 539 18.46 -3.77 2.16
N CYS A 540 17.26 -3.20 2.25
CA CYS A 540 16.88 -2.01 1.50
C CYS A 540 17.71 -0.79 1.90
N ARG A 541 17.95 -0.57 3.19
CA ARG A 541 18.84 0.48 3.68
C ARG A 541 20.26 0.34 3.16
N ALA A 542 20.83 -0.87 3.23
CA ALA A 542 22.16 -1.15 2.71
C ALA A 542 22.25 -0.90 1.19
N LEU A 543 21.19 -1.22 0.45
CA LEU A 543 21.09 -0.98 -1.00
C LEU A 543 20.98 0.52 -1.35
N CYS A 544 20.13 1.25 -0.64
CA CYS A 544 19.90 2.67 -0.87
C CYS A 544 21.10 3.52 -0.44
N GLY A 545 21.72 3.17 0.68
CA GLY A 545 22.70 4.00 1.37
C GLY A 545 22.06 5.13 2.18
N GLU A 546 22.80 5.66 3.16
CA GLU A 546 22.31 6.68 4.10
C GLU A 546 21.82 7.97 3.45
N GLN A 547 22.30 8.28 2.24
CA GLN A 547 21.93 9.50 1.51
C GLN A 547 20.51 9.42 0.93
N LEU A 548 20.01 8.21 0.63
CA LEU A 548 18.71 7.99 0.00
C LEU A 548 17.70 7.37 0.96
N TYR A 549 18.16 6.69 2.02
CA TYR A 549 17.28 6.02 2.96
C TYR A 549 16.73 7.01 4.01
N ALA A 550 15.75 7.82 3.61
CA ALA A 550 15.15 8.82 4.49
C ALA A 550 14.27 8.15 5.57
N SER A 551 14.47 8.54 6.83
CA SER A 551 13.57 8.18 7.92
C SER A 551 13.29 9.37 8.84
N ALA A 552 12.09 9.42 9.41
CA ALA A 552 11.65 10.45 10.33
C ALA A 552 10.72 9.87 11.40
N SER A 553 10.45 10.63 12.45
CA SER A 553 9.32 10.40 13.34
C SER A 553 8.05 10.92 12.67
N HIS A 554 6.88 10.50 13.15
CA HIS A 554 5.61 11.03 12.63
C HIS A 554 5.45 12.54 12.82
N ALA A 555 6.00 13.08 13.92
CA ALA A 555 5.96 14.51 14.19
C ALA A 555 6.86 15.29 13.22
N GLU A 556 8.06 14.77 12.95
CA GLU A 556 8.98 15.36 11.96
C GLU A 556 8.38 15.30 10.55
N GLY A 557 7.85 14.15 10.13
CA GLY A 557 7.22 14.03 8.82
C GLY A 557 6.00 14.96 8.66
N LEU A 558 5.19 15.14 9.72
CA LEU A 558 4.10 16.12 9.70
C LEU A 558 4.63 17.56 9.57
N ALA A 559 5.70 17.90 10.30
CA ALA A 559 6.32 19.22 10.20
C ALA A 559 6.92 19.46 8.81
N MET A 560 7.61 18.47 8.23
CA MET A 560 8.15 18.51 6.87
C MET A 560 7.04 18.76 5.86
N PHE A 561 5.94 18.01 5.96
CA PHE A 561 4.83 18.14 5.04
C PHE A 561 4.08 19.49 5.18
N VAL A 562 3.83 19.97 6.41
CA VAL A 562 3.25 21.30 6.65
C VAL A 562 4.14 22.41 6.10
N ASN A 563 5.47 22.30 6.29
CA ASN A 563 6.44 23.24 5.73
C ASN A 563 6.41 23.23 4.19
N LYS A 564 6.36 22.05 3.57
CA LYS A 564 6.22 21.89 2.12
C LYS A 564 4.95 22.57 1.59
N LEU A 565 3.82 22.37 2.26
CA LEU A 565 2.56 23.04 1.87
C LEU A 565 2.58 24.56 2.09
N SER A 566 3.37 25.06 3.03
CA SER A 566 3.50 26.51 3.29
C SER A 566 4.45 27.20 2.30
N ARG A 567 5.21 26.42 1.52
CA ARG A 567 6.15 26.86 0.49
C ARG A 567 5.97 25.98 -0.74
N PRO A 568 4.85 26.10 -1.47
CA PRO A 568 4.75 25.45 -2.77
C PRO A 568 5.84 26.10 -3.63
N PHE A 569 6.84 25.28 -4.00
CA PHE A 569 8.08 25.59 -4.74
C PHE A 569 9.25 26.15 -3.91
#